data_AF-A0A9Q0PPE1-F1
#
_entry.id   AF-A0A9Q0PPE1-F1
#
_cell.length_a   1.000
_cell.length_b   1.000
_cell.length_c   1.000
_cell.angle_alpha   90.00
_cell.angle_beta   90.00
_cell.angle_gamma   90.00
#
_symmetry.space_group_name_H-M   'P 1'
#
loop_
_entity.id
_entity.type
_entity.pdbx_description
1 polymer ?
#
loop_
_entity_poly.entity_id
_entity_poly.type
_entity_poly.pdbx_seq_one_letter_code
_entity_poly.pdbx_strand_id
1 'polypeptide(L)'
;MTQKNNLFKGKQKKKTVPPNRHGKSTHIRKGKRFVKPSKFTEEMDADRELSKFINNCNEIKAATAANKEGGQLSIVKPPPEPARAAKKET
;
A
#
# COMPACT_ATOMS: atom_id res chain seq x y z
N MET A 1 -2.66 -11.06 46.46
CA MET A 1 -3.45 -11.40 45.27
C MET A 1 -3.48 -10.16 44.37
N THR A 2 -2.61 -10.07 43.36
CA THR A 2 -2.62 -8.96 42.38
C THR A 2 -2.34 -9.54 40.98
N GLN A 3 -3.32 -9.32 40.11
CA GLN A 3 -3.53 -10.02 38.85
C GLN A 3 -2.55 -9.52 37.78
N LYS A 4 -1.94 -10.46 37.05
CA LYS A 4 -0.99 -10.19 35.96
C LYS A 4 -1.72 -9.62 34.73
N ASN A 5 -2.04 -8.33 34.75
CA ASN A 5 -2.82 -7.62 33.72
C ASN A 5 -2.21 -7.64 32.29
N ASN A 6 -0.96 -8.07 32.14
CA ASN A 6 -0.23 -8.11 30.87
C ASN A 6 -0.03 -9.52 30.29
N LEU A 7 -0.59 -10.56 30.89
CA LEU A 7 -0.44 -11.96 30.44
C LEU A 7 -1.55 -12.46 29.50
N PHE A 8 -2.50 -11.60 29.12
CA PHE A 8 -3.58 -12.01 28.22
C PHE A 8 -3.06 -12.28 26.80
N LYS A 9 -3.18 -13.55 26.39
CA LYS A 9 -3.02 -13.99 24.99
C LYS A 9 -4.13 -13.33 24.17
N GLY A 10 -3.76 -12.54 23.16
CA GLY A 10 -4.71 -11.87 22.26
C GLY A 10 -4.53 -10.36 22.09
N LYS A 11 -3.74 -9.68 22.95
CA LYS A 11 -3.41 -8.27 22.71
C LYS A 11 -2.53 -8.15 21.47
N GLN A 12 -3.00 -7.42 20.45
CA GLN A 12 -2.21 -7.09 19.27
C GLN A 12 -1.00 -6.24 19.70
N LYS A 13 0.17 -6.87 19.78
CA LYS A 13 1.43 -6.17 20.01
C LYS A 13 1.70 -5.30 18.79
N LYS A 14 1.59 -3.97 18.94
CA LYS A 14 2.05 -3.03 17.93
C LYS A 14 3.55 -3.29 17.74
N LYS A 15 3.95 -3.74 16.54
CA LYS A 15 5.36 -3.97 16.21
C LYS A 15 6.06 -2.62 16.06
N THR A 16 6.51 -2.07 17.19
CA THR A 16 7.36 -0.89 17.22
C THR A 16 8.75 -1.27 16.73
N VAL A 17 9.38 -0.42 15.91
CA VAL A 17 10.74 -0.66 15.44
C VAL A 17 11.69 -0.66 16.66
N PRO A 18 12.53 -1.70 16.83
CA PRO A 18 13.45 -1.74 17.95
C PRO A 18 14.46 -0.58 17.86
N PRO A 19 14.83 0.03 19.01
CA PRO A 19 15.85 1.08 19.04
C PRO A 19 17.23 0.52 18.65
N ASN A 20 18.13 1.40 18.21
CA ASN A 20 19.52 1.03 17.91
C ASN A 20 20.25 0.60 19.21
N ARG A 21 21.44 0.00 19.10
CA ARG A 21 22.26 -0.48 20.24
C ARG A 21 22.51 0.56 21.35
N HIS A 22 22.38 1.85 21.04
CA HIS A 22 22.51 2.96 22.00
C HIS A 22 21.16 3.54 22.48
N GLY A 23 20.06 2.81 22.32
CA GLY A 23 18.72 3.23 22.77
C GLY A 23 18.07 4.33 21.93
N LYS A 24 18.77 4.90 20.94
CA LYS A 24 18.24 5.96 20.07
C LYS A 24 17.17 5.39 19.13
N SER A 25 16.08 6.13 18.93
CA SER A 25 15.08 5.82 17.91
C SER A 25 15.74 5.80 16.53
N THR A 26 15.38 4.83 15.70
CA THR A 26 15.93 4.74 14.35
C THR A 26 15.48 5.96 13.56
N HIS A 27 16.42 6.83 13.19
CA HIS A 27 16.11 7.98 12.34
C HIS A 27 15.64 7.48 10.97
N ILE A 28 14.36 7.69 10.67
CA ILE A 28 13.77 7.30 9.38
C ILE A 28 14.30 8.29 8.34
N ARG A 29 15.31 7.89 7.57
CA ARG A 29 15.76 8.68 6.41
C ARG A 29 14.60 8.81 5.42
N LYS A 30 14.38 10.05 4.95
CA LYS A 30 13.37 10.41 3.95
C LYS A 30 13.43 9.40 2.79
N GLY A 31 12.29 8.82 2.41
CA GLY A 31 12.17 7.90 1.26
C GLY A 31 12.21 6.40 1.55
N LYS A 32 12.29 5.91 2.81
CA LYS A 32 12.50 4.47 3.08
C LYS A 32 11.34 3.63 3.60
N ARG A 33 10.10 4.14 3.70
CA ARG A 33 8.93 3.26 3.93
C ARG A 33 7.67 3.79 3.25
N PHE A 34 7.11 2.98 2.34
CA PHE A 34 5.72 3.12 1.93
C PHE A 34 4.84 2.68 3.11
N VAL A 35 4.42 3.66 3.92
CA VAL A 35 3.40 3.46 4.94
C VAL A 35 2.08 3.84 4.28
N LYS A 36 1.15 2.88 4.19
CA LYS A 36 -0.20 3.19 3.68
C LYS A 36 -0.80 4.31 4.54
N PRO A 37 -1.39 5.35 3.93
CA PRO A 37 -2.08 6.39 4.66
C PRO A 37 -3.14 5.76 5.56
N SER A 38 -3.24 6.22 6.81
CA SER A 38 -4.28 5.76 7.73
C SER A 38 -5.66 6.34 7.40
N LYS A 39 -5.69 7.47 6.70
CA LYS A 39 -6.90 8.15 6.21
C LYS A 39 -6.74 8.36 4.71
N PHE A 40 -7.71 7.91 3.93
CA PHE A 40 -7.81 8.22 2.52
C PHE A 40 -8.85 9.33 2.36
N THR A 41 -8.46 10.42 1.70
CA THR A 41 -9.38 11.49 1.32
C THR A 41 -9.94 11.22 -0.08
N GLU A 42 -11.08 11.84 -0.42
CA GLU A 42 -11.71 11.70 -1.74
C GLU A 42 -10.76 12.14 -2.87
N GLU A 43 -9.99 13.20 -2.64
CA GLU A 43 -8.93 13.66 -3.56
C GLU A 43 -7.89 12.56 -3.85
N MET A 44 -7.47 11.80 -2.84
CA MET A 44 -6.50 10.71 -3.02
C MET A 44 -7.05 9.55 -3.83
N ASP A 45 -8.36 9.29 -3.74
CA ASP A 45 -9.00 8.26 -4.56
C ASP A 45 -9.21 8.75 -6.01
N ALA A 46 -9.52 10.03 -6.21
CA ALA A 46 -9.55 10.65 -7.55
C ALA A 46 -8.16 10.61 -8.23
N ASP A 47 -7.10 10.99 -7.53
CA ASP A 47 -5.72 10.90 -8.02
C ASP A 47 -5.32 9.47 -8.39
N ARG A 48 -5.82 8.50 -7.62
CA ARG A 48 -5.60 7.07 -7.87
C ARG A 48 -6.29 6.61 -9.14
N GLU A 49 -7.52 7.04 -9.38
CA GLU A 49 -8.28 6.74 -10.60
C GLU A 49 -7.63 7.38 -11.82
N LEU A 50 -7.20 8.64 -11.71
CA LEU A 50 -6.46 9.34 -12.76
C LEU A 50 -5.14 8.62 -13.09
N SER A 51 -4.39 8.20 -12.08
CA SER A 51 -3.16 7.43 -12.28
C SER A 51 -3.41 6.08 -12.97
N LYS A 52 -4.48 5.36 -12.60
CA LYS A 52 -4.88 4.11 -13.26
C LYS A 52 -5.24 4.34 -14.73
N PHE A 53 -5.96 5.42 -15.02
CA PHE A 53 -6.35 5.78 -16.39
C PHE A 53 -5.11 6.07 -17.25
N ILE A 54 -4.19 6.90 -16.76
CA ILE A 54 -2.94 7.24 -17.47
C ILE A 54 -2.13 5.97 -17.76
N ASN A 55 -1.99 5.08 -16.78
CA ASN A 55 -1.25 3.83 -16.97
C ASN A 55 -1.89 2.95 -18.04
N ASN A 56 -3.21 2.78 -18.01
CA ASN A 56 -3.93 2.04 -19.04
C ASN A 56 -3.72 2.64 -20.45
N CYS A 57 -3.78 3.97 -20.59
CA CYS A 57 -3.50 4.63 -21.85
C CYS A 57 -2.06 4.39 -22.33
N ASN A 58 -1.08 4.42 -21.43
CA ASN A 58 0.32 4.18 -21.77
C ASN A 58 0.57 2.72 -22.18
N GLU A 59 -0.04 1.78 -21.47
CA GLU A 59 0.01 0.34 -21.80
C GLU A 59 -0.59 0.07 -23.18
N ILE A 60 -1.75 0.65 -23.51
CA ILE A 60 -2.38 0.54 -24.83
C ILE A 60 -1.49 1.13 -25.92
N LYS A 61 -0.91 2.30 -25.69
CA LYS A 61 0.02 2.93 -26.64
C LYS A 61 1.23 2.04 -26.90
N ALA A 62 1.84 1.49 -25.85
CA ALA A 62 3.00 0.61 -25.96
C ALA A 62 2.66 -0.69 -26.70
N ALA A 63 1.54 -1.33 -26.37
CA ALA A 63 1.10 -2.54 -27.05
C ALA A 63 0.81 -2.29 -28.54
N THR A 64 0.17 -1.16 -28.86
CA THR A 64 -0.13 -0.79 -30.25
C THR A 64 1.14 -0.53 -31.05
N ALA A 65 2.13 0.17 -30.47
CA ALA A 65 3.41 0.41 -31.11
C ALA A 65 4.16 -0.89 -31.40
N ALA A 66 4.24 -1.81 -30.43
CA ALA A 66 4.89 -3.10 -30.62
C ALA A 66 4.20 -3.96 -31.68
N ASN A 67 2.86 -3.99 -31.69
CA ASN A 67 2.09 -4.71 -32.71
C ASN A 67 2.31 -4.13 -34.12
N LYS A 68 2.56 -2.83 -34.24
CA LYS A 68 2.88 -2.18 -35.52
C LYS A 68 4.29 -2.53 -36.02
N GLU A 69 5.25 -2.70 -35.12
CA GLU A 69 6.64 -3.07 -35.42
C GLU A 69 6.84 -4.58 -35.66
N GLY A 70 5.74 -5.36 -35.64
CA GLY A 70 5.76 -6.81 -35.86
C GLY A 70 6.08 -7.63 -34.60
N GLY A 71 6.19 -6.99 -33.43
CA GLY A 71 6.21 -7.65 -32.14
C GLY A 71 4.80 -8.01 -31.65
N GLN A 72 4.69 -8.93 -30.69
CA GLN A 72 3.40 -9.26 -30.08
C GLN A 72 3.42 -8.95 -28.59
N LEU A 73 2.65 -7.94 -28.18
CA LEU A 73 2.41 -7.59 -26.78
C LEU A 73 0.92 -7.64 -26.48
N SER A 74 0.54 -8.34 -25.40
CA SER A 74 -0.83 -8.44 -24.92
C SER A 74 -0.96 -7.79 -23.54
N ILE A 75 -2.05 -7.05 -23.34
CA ILE A 75 -2.35 -6.40 -22.06
C ILE A 75 -3.10 -7.41 -21.19
N VAL A 76 -2.52 -7.78 -20.04
CA VAL A 76 -3.13 -8.71 -19.10
C VAL A 76 -3.97 -7.92 -18.09
N LYS A 77 -5.26 -8.25 -17.98
CA LYS A 77 -6.14 -7.61 -17.01
C LYS A 77 -5.72 -7.98 -15.58
N PRO A 78 -5.39 -7.02 -14.71
CA PRO A 78 -5.05 -7.34 -13.33
C PRO A 78 -6.28 -7.88 -12.56
N PRO A 79 -6.06 -8.71 -11.53
CA PRO A 79 -7.14 -9.19 -10.67
C PRO A 79 -7.85 -8.01 -9.99
N PRO A 80 -9.17 -8.14 -9.70
CA PRO A 80 -9.92 -7.08 -9.03
C PRO A 80 -9.27 -6.78 -7.67
N GLU A 81 -9.09 -5.49 -7.38
CA GLU A 81 -8.54 -5.10 -6.08
C GLU A 81 -9.52 -5.45 -4.95
N PRO A 82 -9.02 -5.91 -3.77
CA PRO A 82 -9.88 -6.22 -2.65
C PRO A 82 -10.63 -4.96 -2.19
N ALA A 83 -11.95 -5.05 -2.07
CA ALA A 83 -12.79 -4.00 -1.51
C ALA A 83 -12.24 -3.59 -0.14
N ARG A 84 -11.97 -2.29 0.05
CA ARG A 84 -11.48 -1.77 1.32
C ARG A 84 -12.52 -2.09 2.40
N ALA A 85 -12.16 -2.95 3.36
CA ALA A 85 -12.98 -3.20 4.53
C ALA A 85 -13.15 -1.88 5.30
N ALA A 86 -14.30 -1.24 5.12
CA ALA A 86 -14.75 -0.15 5.97
C ALA A 86 -14.84 -0.70 7.39
N LYS A 87 -13.83 -0.40 8.21
CA LYS A 87 -13.93 -0.64 9.65
C LYS A 87 -15.01 0.32 10.15
N LYS A 88 -16.18 -0.25 10.47
CA LYS A 88 -17.18 0.41 11.33
C LYS A 88 -16.47 0.76 12.65
N GLU A 89 -16.42 2.05 12.96
CA GLU A 89 -16.15 2.51 14.32
C GLU A 89 -17.42 2.25 15.15
N THR A 90 -17.26 1.54 16.26
CA THR A 90 -18.20 1.40 17.38
C THR A 90 -17.57 2.02 18.59
#